data_AF-A0A0Q9R0J0-F1
#
_entry.id   AF-A0A0Q9R0J0-F1
#
_cell.length_a   1.000
_cell.length_b   1.000
_cell.length_c   1.000
_cell.angle_alpha   90.00
_cell.angle_beta   90.00
_cell.angle_gamma   90.00
#
_symmetry.space_group_name_H-M   'P 1'
#
loop_
_entity.id
_entity.type
_entity.pdbx_description
1 polymer ?
#
loop_
_entity_poly.entity_id
_entity_poly.type
_entity_poly.pdbx_seq_one_letter_code
_entity_poly.pdbx_strand_id
1 'polypeptide(L)'
;MKHWRDWCDGIGTKLLDESISIDKVIGQFILPEKITSRPTGVLLAVEWPWQIYTRQADSLRLSYDGKTYEMAYTDLIPDTDSISGPFRFQIKTEAWIAEYEGSPGSGGVHYSASSDQEVMVVRAQSEMPLSDWLNQAGLIFTMDDDRIIEDNMLYKPTWTKDPFERSTLVALDWTGTRLNLESQGKERLEHSIQHRAIAELKREPAAWDVVLDDDGTGEIADVVAMRIDDKGLLVRFVHCKYAHGDAPGARVADLYEVCGQTQKSVRWRRSELAPFFTTLLDRARKKQTREGVSPFEVGDVKKLYEIRDKAVLLPRRMEMIIVQPGLSASKATTQQLDLLASTQEYLKTTIKAPLVVWCSP
;
A
#
# COMPACT_ATOMS: atom_id res chain seq x y z
N MET A 1 -0.21 31.43 33.28
CA MET A 1 -1.47 31.62 34.06
C MET A 1 -2.63 32.04 33.16
N LYS A 2 -2.60 33.20 32.49
CA LYS A 2 -3.70 33.66 31.62
C LYS A 2 -3.99 32.70 30.46
N HIS A 3 -2.96 32.28 29.73
CA HIS A 3 -3.09 31.33 28.60
C HIS A 3 -3.64 29.94 29.00
N TRP A 4 -3.43 29.51 30.24
CA TRP A 4 -4.00 28.26 30.75
C TRP A 4 -5.48 28.43 31.08
N ARG A 5 -5.84 29.54 31.72
CA ARG A 5 -7.24 29.89 31.99
C ARG A 5 -8.03 30.08 30.70
N ASP A 6 -7.49 30.80 29.72
CA ASP A 6 -8.16 31.02 28.44
C ASP A 6 -8.37 29.68 27.68
N TRP A 7 -7.43 28.74 27.80
CA TRP A 7 -7.59 27.38 27.27
C TRP A 7 -8.66 26.59 28.03
N CYS A 8 -8.64 26.61 29.37
CA CYS A 8 -9.65 25.96 30.20
C CYS A 8 -11.06 26.53 29.95
N ASP A 9 -11.21 27.84 29.80
CA ASP A 9 -12.47 28.51 29.52
C ASP A 9 -12.97 28.15 28.10
N GLY A 10 -12.05 28.04 27.13
CA GLY A 10 -12.36 27.59 25.78
C GLY A 10 -12.78 26.12 25.70
N ILE A 11 -12.19 25.24 26.51
CA ILE A 11 -12.62 23.83 26.63
C ILE A 11 -13.94 23.73 27.40
N GLY A 12 -14.09 24.49 28.49
CA GLY A 12 -15.30 24.52 29.31
C GLY A 12 -16.53 24.95 28.52
N THR A 13 -16.39 25.95 27.65
CA THR A 13 -17.47 26.40 26.77
C THR A 13 -17.91 25.31 25.80
N LYS A 14 -16.99 24.49 25.29
CA LYS A 14 -17.32 23.35 24.40
C LYS A 14 -17.94 22.17 25.17
N LEU A 15 -17.49 21.90 26.39
CA LEU A 15 -18.02 20.82 27.22
C LEU A 15 -19.44 21.10 27.73
N LEU A 16 -19.80 22.37 27.87
CA LEU A 16 -21.11 22.82 28.35
C LEU A 16 -22.08 23.18 27.20
N ASP A 17 -21.65 23.04 25.94
CA ASP A 17 -22.49 23.31 24.78
C ASP A 17 -23.39 22.11 24.48
N GLU A 18 -24.64 22.19 24.94
CA GLU A 18 -25.67 21.15 24.76
C GLU A 18 -26.08 20.94 23.28
N SER A 19 -25.66 21.81 22.35
CA SER A 19 -25.85 21.61 20.91
C SER A 19 -24.82 20.64 20.29
N ILE A 20 -23.73 20.35 21.00
CA ILE A 20 -22.73 19.35 20.63
C ILE A 20 -23.24 17.98 21.06
N SER A 21 -23.83 17.26 20.11
CA SER A 21 -24.22 15.87 20.33
C SER A 21 -22.96 15.00 20.41
N ILE A 22 -22.73 14.40 21.59
CA ILE A 22 -21.70 13.39 21.80
C ILE A 22 -21.87 12.24 20.80
N ASP A 23 -23.10 11.84 20.45
CA ASP A 23 -23.35 10.81 19.44
C ASP A 23 -22.92 11.22 18.03
N LYS A 24 -23.00 12.52 17.67
CA LYS A 24 -22.44 13.04 16.40
C LYS A 24 -20.92 13.07 16.41
N VAL A 25 -20.30 13.25 17.58
CA VAL A 25 -18.84 13.25 17.76
C VAL A 25 -18.32 11.80 17.82
N ILE A 26 -18.99 10.91 18.54
CA ILE A 26 -18.66 9.48 18.69
C ILE A 26 -19.00 8.69 17.41
N GLY A 27 -20.07 9.07 16.70
CA GLY A 27 -20.41 8.53 15.38
C GLY A 27 -19.35 8.81 14.31
N GLN A 28 -18.35 9.65 14.63
CA GLN A 28 -17.14 9.89 13.86
C GLN A 28 -15.92 9.12 14.39
N PHE A 29 -16.08 8.07 15.19
CA PHE A 29 -14.99 7.19 15.57
C PHE A 29 -15.26 5.79 15.05
N ILE A 30 -14.20 5.14 14.56
CA ILE A 30 -14.20 3.71 14.33
C ILE A 30 -14.13 3.08 15.72
N LEU A 31 -15.25 2.55 16.19
CA LEU A 31 -15.31 1.77 17.42
C LEU A 31 -14.91 0.34 17.08
N PRO A 32 -13.76 -0.14 17.58
CA PRO A 32 -13.31 -1.47 17.25
C PRO A 32 -14.15 -2.51 17.99
N GLU A 33 -14.63 -3.52 17.25
CA GLU A 33 -15.44 -4.62 17.77
C GLU A 33 -14.56 -5.85 18.00
N LYS A 34 -14.59 -6.42 19.20
CA LYS A 34 -13.84 -7.64 19.47
C LYS A 34 -14.49 -8.82 18.73
N ILE A 35 -13.72 -9.50 17.90
CA ILE A 35 -14.17 -10.71 17.20
C ILE A 35 -13.79 -11.97 17.99
N THR A 36 -14.69 -12.94 17.96
CA THR A 36 -14.46 -14.30 18.49
C THR A 36 -14.50 -15.37 17.40
N SER A 37 -14.89 -14.99 16.19
CA SER A 37 -14.92 -15.80 14.98
C SER A 37 -14.64 -14.91 13.76
N ARG A 38 -14.25 -15.52 12.63
CA ARG A 38 -14.05 -14.80 11.36
C ARG A 38 -15.40 -14.22 10.90
N PRO A 39 -15.52 -12.90 10.67
CA PRO A 39 -16.70 -12.32 10.04
C PRO A 39 -16.92 -12.90 8.64
N THR A 40 -18.18 -13.05 8.22
CA THR A 40 -18.48 -13.43 6.82
C THR A 40 -18.03 -12.33 5.88
N GLY A 41 -17.34 -12.68 4.80
CA GLY A 41 -16.87 -11.75 3.78
C GLY A 41 -15.60 -12.22 3.09
N VAL A 42 -15.33 -11.61 1.94
CA VAL A 42 -14.12 -11.89 1.16
C VAL A 42 -12.90 -11.32 1.89
N LEU A 43 -11.85 -12.13 2.03
CA LEU A 43 -10.55 -11.66 2.48
C LEU A 43 -9.80 -11.09 1.27
N LEU A 44 -9.45 -9.80 1.32
CA LEU A 44 -8.94 -9.05 0.18
C LEU A 44 -7.45 -8.75 0.29
N ALA A 45 -6.92 -8.64 1.51
CA ALA A 45 -5.49 -8.49 1.76
C ALA A 45 -5.10 -9.10 3.09
N VAL A 46 -3.85 -9.58 3.16
CA VAL A 46 -3.16 -9.93 4.41
C VAL A 46 -1.84 -9.18 4.42
N GLU A 47 -1.50 -8.57 5.55
CA GLU A 47 -0.31 -7.73 5.66
C GLU A 47 0.49 -8.03 6.92
N TRP A 48 1.82 -7.92 6.78
CA TRP A 48 2.73 -7.90 7.92
C TRP A 48 2.49 -6.67 8.79
N PRO A 49 2.65 -6.79 10.12
CA PRO A 49 2.60 -5.65 11.01
C PRO A 49 3.74 -4.67 10.67
N TRP A 50 3.47 -3.37 10.79
CA TRP A 50 4.34 -2.30 10.28
C TRP A 50 5.77 -2.33 10.83
N GLN A 51 5.97 -2.92 12.00
CA GLN A 51 7.24 -3.11 12.69
C GLN A 51 8.24 -3.90 11.86
N ILE A 52 7.77 -4.77 10.95
CA ILE A 52 8.62 -5.54 10.03
C ILE A 52 9.40 -4.62 9.08
N TYR A 53 8.79 -3.52 8.63
CA TYR A 53 9.39 -2.62 7.65
C TYR A 53 10.31 -1.55 8.24
N THR A 54 10.31 -1.37 9.57
CA THR A 54 11.01 -0.24 10.24
C THR A 54 12.29 -0.65 10.97
N ARG A 55 12.55 -1.95 11.16
CA ARG A 55 13.73 -2.45 11.87
C ARG A 55 14.88 -2.75 10.92
N GLN A 56 15.78 -1.79 10.71
CA GLN A 56 17.02 -2.00 9.94
C GLN A 56 18.10 -2.82 10.67
N ALA A 57 17.99 -3.03 11.99
CA ALA A 57 19.04 -3.69 12.78
C ALA A 57 18.89 -5.22 12.94
N ASP A 58 17.69 -5.77 12.71
CA ASP A 58 17.38 -7.20 12.85
C ASP A 58 16.51 -7.66 11.66
N SER A 59 17.09 -7.77 10.46
CA SER A 59 16.33 -8.24 9.29
C SER A 59 15.77 -9.63 9.57
N LEU A 60 14.46 -9.71 9.84
CA LEU A 60 13.75 -10.96 9.98
C LEU A 60 13.76 -11.65 8.62
N ARG A 61 14.21 -12.90 8.60
CA ARG A 61 14.26 -13.70 7.39
C ARG A 61 13.32 -14.88 7.52
N LEU A 62 12.69 -15.26 6.42
CA LEU A 62 11.89 -16.47 6.31
C LEU A 62 12.70 -17.52 5.58
N SER A 63 12.84 -18.69 6.18
CA SER A 63 13.53 -19.85 5.62
C SER A 63 12.54 -20.98 5.40
N TYR A 64 12.52 -21.52 4.18
CA TYR A 64 11.71 -22.68 3.81
C TYR A 64 12.43 -23.46 2.72
N ASP A 65 12.46 -24.79 2.86
CA ASP A 65 13.16 -25.70 1.95
C ASP A 65 14.61 -25.27 1.62
N GLY A 66 15.36 -24.86 2.66
CA GLY A 66 16.76 -24.44 2.54
C GLY A 66 16.98 -23.09 1.82
N LYS A 67 15.92 -22.37 1.47
CA LYS A 67 16.00 -21.04 0.83
C LYS A 67 15.47 -19.95 1.75
N THR A 68 16.24 -18.87 1.85
CA THR A 68 15.99 -17.79 2.81
C THR A 68 15.75 -16.46 2.11
N TYR A 69 14.68 -15.76 2.50
CA TYR A 69 14.30 -14.44 2.00
C TYR A 69 14.08 -13.47 3.16
N GLU A 70 14.25 -12.17 2.94
CA GLU A 70 13.85 -11.19 3.94
C GLU A 70 12.31 -11.15 4.03
N MET A 71 11.80 -11.19 5.26
CA MET A 71 10.35 -11.22 5.54
C MET A 71 9.61 -10.01 4.95
N ALA A 72 10.27 -8.84 4.94
CA ALA A 72 9.73 -7.63 4.34
C ALA A 72 9.55 -7.72 2.81
N TYR A 73 10.14 -8.72 2.16
CA TYR A 73 10.11 -8.95 0.71
C TYR A 73 9.39 -10.24 0.33
N THR A 74 8.54 -10.78 1.21
CA THR A 74 7.66 -11.90 0.88
C THR A 74 6.23 -11.42 0.69
N ASP A 75 5.53 -11.97 -0.29
CA ASP A 75 4.15 -11.63 -0.58
C ASP A 75 3.20 -12.45 0.28
N LEU A 76 2.16 -11.80 0.79
CA LEU A 76 1.04 -12.43 1.50
C LEU A 76 -0.18 -12.40 0.59
N ILE A 77 -0.61 -13.57 0.12
CA ILE A 77 -1.68 -13.72 -0.87
C ILE A 77 -2.91 -14.30 -0.17
N PRO A 78 -4.01 -13.54 -0.02
CA PRO A 78 -5.24 -14.04 0.59
C PRO A 78 -5.94 -15.07 -0.29
N ASP A 79 -6.64 -16.01 0.34
CA ASP A 79 -7.68 -16.82 -0.32
C ASP A 79 -8.95 -15.97 -0.47
N THR A 80 -9.21 -15.50 -1.69
CA THR A 80 -10.39 -14.71 -2.04
C THR A 80 -11.64 -15.54 -2.31
N ASP A 81 -11.52 -16.87 -2.44
CA ASP A 81 -12.64 -17.76 -2.76
C ASP A 81 -13.43 -18.13 -1.50
N SER A 82 -12.75 -18.13 -0.34
CA SER A 82 -13.35 -18.40 0.96
C SER A 82 -13.99 -17.15 1.56
N ILE A 83 -15.29 -17.23 1.90
CA ILE A 83 -16.04 -16.16 2.59
C ILE A 83 -16.28 -16.44 4.09
N SER A 84 -15.86 -17.59 4.61
CA SER A 84 -16.08 -18.04 6.00
C SER A 84 -15.04 -19.06 6.45
N GLY A 85 -15.08 -19.51 7.71
CA GLY A 85 -14.08 -20.44 8.25
C GLY A 85 -12.82 -19.70 8.74
N PRO A 86 -11.61 -20.29 8.67
CA PRO A 86 -10.38 -19.58 9.02
C PRO A 86 -9.98 -18.60 7.89
N PHE A 87 -9.18 -17.59 8.21
CA PHE A 87 -8.52 -16.75 7.22
C PHE A 87 -7.40 -17.54 6.56
N ARG A 88 -7.57 -17.91 5.29
CA ARG A 88 -6.54 -18.65 4.54
C ARG A 88 -5.71 -17.70 3.71
N PHE A 89 -4.40 -17.94 3.68
CA PHE A 89 -3.47 -17.14 2.89
C PHE A 89 -2.20 -17.94 2.58
N GLN A 90 -1.50 -17.50 1.55
CA GLN A 90 -0.22 -18.03 1.12
C GLN A 90 0.88 -17.02 1.41
N ILE A 91 2.04 -17.52 1.80
CA ILE A 91 3.28 -16.76 1.84
C ILE A 91 4.09 -17.18 0.62
N LYS A 92 4.34 -16.22 -0.28
CA LYS A 92 5.00 -16.47 -1.54
C LYS A 92 6.32 -15.74 -1.62
N THR A 93 7.31 -16.46 -2.12
CA THR A 93 8.58 -15.92 -2.59
C THR A 93 8.81 -16.33 -4.04
N GLU A 94 9.91 -15.90 -4.62
CA GLU A 94 10.33 -16.38 -5.95
C GLU A 94 10.61 -17.89 -5.98
N ALA A 95 10.86 -18.53 -4.84
CA ALA A 95 11.31 -19.92 -4.80
C ALA A 95 10.35 -20.91 -4.15
N TRP A 96 9.43 -20.46 -3.31
CA TRP A 96 8.52 -21.32 -2.57
C TRP A 96 7.22 -20.61 -2.22
N ILE A 97 6.19 -21.43 -1.99
CA ILE A 97 4.88 -21.02 -1.50
C ILE A 97 4.57 -21.89 -0.29
N ALA A 98 4.11 -21.28 0.80
CA ALA A 98 3.66 -21.96 2.00
C ALA A 98 2.25 -21.50 2.39
N GLU A 99 1.38 -22.43 2.74
CA GLU A 99 -0.03 -22.18 3.09
C GLU A 99 -0.20 -22.06 4.61
N TYR A 100 -0.95 -21.05 5.02
CA TYR A 100 -1.24 -20.73 6.41
C TYR A 100 -2.71 -20.42 6.59
N GLU A 101 -3.18 -20.62 7.81
CA GLU A 101 -4.50 -20.21 8.23
C GLU A 101 -4.49 -19.48 9.57
N GLY A 102 -5.41 -18.51 9.71
CA GLY A 102 -5.63 -17.72 10.92
C GLY A 102 -7.06 -17.91 11.45
N SER A 103 -7.21 -18.41 12.67
CA SER A 103 -8.49 -18.67 13.32
C SER A 103 -8.71 -17.72 14.50
N PRO A 104 -9.70 -16.79 14.44
CA PRO A 104 -10.05 -15.97 15.58
C PRO A 104 -10.52 -16.81 16.78
N GLY A 105 -10.09 -16.42 17.98
CA GLY A 105 -10.47 -17.04 19.25
C GLY A 105 -10.47 -16.04 20.40
N SER A 106 -10.69 -16.54 21.63
CA SER A 106 -10.85 -15.69 22.83
C SER A 106 -9.63 -14.80 23.16
N GLY A 107 -8.44 -15.22 22.72
CA GLY A 107 -7.16 -14.55 22.97
C GLY A 107 -6.53 -13.81 21.78
N GLY A 108 -7.16 -13.79 20.59
CA GLY A 108 -6.49 -13.31 19.37
C GLY A 108 -6.84 -14.16 18.16
N VAL A 109 -6.25 -13.85 17.01
CA VAL A 109 -6.16 -14.79 15.88
C VAL A 109 -5.02 -15.76 16.15
N HIS A 110 -5.30 -17.05 16.08
CA HIS A 110 -4.32 -18.12 16.16
C HIS A 110 -3.91 -18.57 14.76
N TYR A 111 -2.61 -18.59 14.49
CA TYR A 111 -2.03 -18.92 13.19
C TYR A 111 -1.38 -20.29 13.23
N SER A 112 -1.58 -21.06 12.15
CA SER A 112 -0.96 -22.37 11.94
C SER A 112 -0.63 -22.60 10.47
N ALA A 113 0.43 -23.34 10.20
CA ALA A 113 0.72 -23.84 8.85
C ALA A 113 -0.34 -24.87 8.44
N SER A 114 -0.73 -24.88 7.17
CA SER A 114 -1.65 -25.87 6.62
C SER A 114 -0.98 -27.22 6.28
N SER A 115 0.34 -27.29 6.40
CA SER A 115 1.16 -28.48 6.15
C SER A 115 2.07 -28.81 7.34
N ASP A 116 2.59 -30.04 7.38
CA ASP A 116 3.54 -30.47 8.42
C ASP A 116 4.91 -29.78 8.30
N GLN A 117 5.21 -29.15 7.16
CA GLN A 117 6.43 -28.38 6.94
C GLN A 117 6.16 -26.89 7.20
N GLU A 118 6.95 -26.30 8.08
CA GLU A 118 6.76 -24.92 8.55
C GLU A 118 7.85 -23.98 8.02
N VAL A 119 7.45 -22.75 7.67
CA VAL A 119 8.39 -21.65 7.44
C VAL A 119 9.03 -21.25 8.76
N MET A 120 10.34 -21.06 8.75
CA MET A 120 11.10 -20.66 9.93
C MET A 120 11.47 -19.18 9.87
N VAL A 121 11.23 -18.46 10.96
CA VAL A 121 11.72 -17.09 11.15
C VAL A 121 13.14 -17.15 11.70
N VAL A 122 14.10 -16.71 10.89
CA VAL A 122 15.53 -16.74 11.18
C VAL A 122 16.04 -15.34 11.55
N ARG A 123 16.68 -15.26 12.72
CA ARG A 123 17.49 -14.12 13.18
C ARG A 123 18.96 -14.54 13.31
N ALA A 124 19.85 -13.59 13.60
CA ALA A 124 21.28 -13.87 13.73
C ALA A 124 21.63 -14.96 14.78
N GLN A 125 20.80 -15.13 15.82
CA GLN A 125 21.07 -16.06 16.94
C GLN A 125 19.88 -16.95 17.32
N SER A 126 18.79 -16.92 16.57
CA SER A 126 17.59 -17.70 16.90
C SER A 126 16.82 -18.05 15.66
N GLU A 127 16.16 -19.19 15.71
CA GLU A 127 15.18 -19.64 14.72
C GLU A 127 13.92 -20.06 15.46
N MET A 128 12.75 -19.72 14.91
CA MET A 128 11.46 -20.15 15.46
C MET A 128 10.44 -20.39 14.35
N PRO A 129 9.45 -21.26 14.56
CA PRO A 129 8.35 -21.43 13.62
C PRO A 129 7.63 -20.11 13.33
N LEU A 130 7.21 -19.92 12.08
CA LEU A 130 6.50 -18.70 11.70
C LEU A 130 5.12 -18.62 12.36
N SER A 131 4.40 -19.73 12.54
CA SER A 131 3.15 -19.75 13.32
C SER A 131 3.35 -19.17 14.72
N ASP A 132 4.38 -19.61 15.45
CA ASP A 132 4.72 -19.09 16.78
C ASP A 132 5.03 -17.60 16.77
N TRP A 133 5.70 -17.11 15.72
CA TRP A 133 6.00 -15.69 15.58
C TRP A 133 4.72 -14.89 15.28
N LEU A 134 3.88 -15.37 14.36
CA LEU A 134 2.59 -14.79 14.01
C LEU A 134 1.64 -14.71 15.21
N ASN A 135 1.63 -15.75 16.04
CA ASN A 135 0.85 -15.80 17.29
C ASN A 135 1.29 -14.75 18.32
N GLN A 136 2.48 -14.16 18.17
CA GLN A 136 2.97 -13.06 19.02
C GLN A 136 2.83 -11.69 18.36
N ALA A 137 3.01 -11.62 17.04
CA ALA A 137 3.09 -10.37 16.30
C ALA A 137 1.79 -9.95 15.61
N GLY A 138 0.93 -10.91 15.30
CA GLY A 138 -0.29 -10.72 14.52
C GLY A 138 -0.05 -10.46 13.03
N LEU A 139 -1.15 -10.45 12.28
CA LEU A 139 -1.27 -9.93 10.92
C LEU A 139 -2.41 -8.94 10.88
N ILE A 140 -2.41 -8.12 9.82
CA ILE A 140 -3.52 -7.23 9.49
C ILE A 140 -4.28 -7.88 8.34
N PHE A 141 -5.59 -8.05 8.50
CA PHE A 141 -6.47 -8.55 7.46
C PHE A 141 -7.36 -7.43 6.96
N THR A 142 -7.48 -7.28 5.64
CA THR A 142 -8.48 -6.40 5.01
C THR A 142 -9.55 -7.27 4.36
N MET A 143 -10.79 -7.02 4.71
CA MET A 143 -11.98 -7.67 4.16
C MET A 143 -12.81 -6.69 3.34
N ASP A 144 -13.79 -7.22 2.62
CA ASP A 144 -14.84 -6.42 1.98
C ASP A 144 -15.61 -5.54 3.00
N ASP A 145 -16.28 -4.51 2.47
CA ASP A 145 -16.93 -3.42 3.23
C ASP A 145 -15.96 -2.62 4.13
N ASP A 146 -14.72 -2.44 3.68
CA ASP A 146 -13.66 -1.67 4.36
C ASP A 146 -13.38 -2.14 5.79
N ARG A 147 -13.61 -3.43 6.05
CA ARG A 147 -13.39 -4.06 7.35
C ARG A 147 -11.92 -4.43 7.50
N ILE A 148 -11.28 -3.92 8.55
CA ILE A 148 -9.90 -4.26 8.89
C ILE A 148 -9.91 -5.07 10.19
N ILE A 149 -9.11 -6.12 10.27
CA ILE A 149 -8.92 -6.91 11.48
C ILE A 149 -7.44 -6.87 11.85
N GLU A 150 -7.16 -6.45 13.07
CA GLU A 150 -5.83 -6.49 13.69
C GLU A 150 -5.99 -7.10 15.09
N ASP A 151 -5.13 -8.07 15.43
CA ASP A 151 -5.22 -8.91 16.62
C ASP A 151 -6.56 -9.67 16.75
N ASN A 152 -7.54 -9.11 17.44
CA ASN A 152 -8.91 -9.60 17.54
C ASN A 152 -9.92 -8.46 17.48
N MET A 153 -9.53 -7.33 16.90
CA MET A 153 -10.35 -6.14 16.80
C MET A 153 -10.74 -5.94 15.35
N LEU A 154 -12.04 -5.90 15.09
CA LEU A 154 -12.64 -5.53 13.81
C LEU A 154 -12.89 -4.02 13.80
N TYR A 155 -12.27 -3.35 12.86
CA TYR A 155 -12.43 -1.95 12.56
C TYR A 155 -13.33 -1.85 11.33
N LYS A 156 -14.51 -1.27 11.48
CA LYS A 156 -15.40 -0.95 10.36
C LYS A 156 -15.69 0.55 10.34
N PRO A 157 -15.44 1.24 9.22
CA PRO A 157 -15.93 2.60 9.01
C PRO A 157 -17.45 2.67 9.22
N THR A 158 -17.91 3.48 10.16
CA THR A 158 -19.35 3.68 10.47
C THR A 158 -19.98 4.86 9.73
N TRP A 159 -19.17 5.62 8.99
CA TRP A 159 -19.60 6.77 8.20
C TRP A 159 -19.99 6.37 6.78
N THR A 160 -21.16 6.86 6.34
CA THR A 160 -21.42 7.11 4.91
C THR A 160 -20.45 8.18 4.44
N LYS A 161 -19.37 7.76 3.78
CA LYS A 161 -18.53 8.67 3.00
C LYS A 161 -19.20 8.91 1.66
N ASP A 162 -19.01 10.11 1.12
CA ASP A 162 -19.32 10.33 -0.28
C ASP A 162 -18.37 9.47 -1.13
N PRO A 163 -18.87 8.75 -2.15
CA PRO A 163 -18.03 7.99 -3.06
C PRO A 163 -17.01 8.91 -3.72
N PHE A 164 -15.89 8.34 -4.18
CA PHE A 164 -14.85 9.10 -4.88
C PHE A 164 -15.47 9.86 -6.04
N GLU A 165 -15.19 11.17 -6.10
CA GLU A 165 -15.80 12.03 -7.12
C GLU A 165 -15.39 11.55 -8.51
N ARG A 166 -16.35 11.00 -9.27
CA ARG A 166 -16.10 10.46 -10.62
C ARG A 166 -15.43 11.47 -11.55
N SER A 167 -15.74 12.75 -11.41
CA SER A 167 -15.14 13.85 -12.18
C SER A 167 -13.64 14.06 -11.92
N THR A 168 -13.10 13.47 -10.86
CA THR A 168 -11.67 13.52 -10.52
C THR A 168 -10.87 12.35 -11.06
N LEU A 169 -11.55 11.33 -11.63
CA LEU A 169 -10.89 10.27 -12.39
C LEU A 169 -10.27 10.86 -13.66
N VAL A 170 -9.01 10.49 -13.92
CA VAL A 170 -8.30 10.91 -15.12
C VAL A 170 -8.43 9.80 -16.17
N ALA A 171 -9.33 10.01 -17.11
CA ALA A 171 -9.51 9.13 -18.25
C ALA A 171 -8.34 9.30 -19.24
N LEU A 172 -7.59 8.22 -19.48
CA LEU A 172 -6.51 8.20 -20.46
C LEU A 172 -6.89 7.34 -21.66
N ASP A 173 -6.37 7.70 -22.84
CA ASP A 173 -6.40 6.80 -23.99
C ASP A 173 -5.34 5.70 -23.84
N TRP A 174 -5.82 4.47 -23.83
CA TRP A 174 -5.05 3.24 -23.71
C TRP A 174 -4.83 2.53 -25.06
N THR A 175 -5.20 3.17 -26.18
CA THR A 175 -4.97 2.63 -27.52
C THR A 175 -3.48 2.26 -27.71
N GLY A 176 -3.24 1.03 -28.17
CA GLY A 176 -1.88 0.48 -28.32
C GLY A 176 -1.27 -0.10 -27.03
N THR A 177 -1.95 0.00 -25.89
CA THR A 177 -1.54 -0.62 -24.62
C THR A 177 -2.29 -1.94 -24.40
N ARG A 178 -1.58 -3.00 -24.02
CA ARG A 178 -2.17 -4.29 -23.66
C ARG A 178 -2.54 -4.26 -22.18
N LEU A 179 -3.84 -4.28 -21.88
CA LEU A 179 -4.33 -4.10 -20.52
C LEU A 179 -4.01 -5.27 -19.58
N ASN A 180 -3.61 -6.42 -20.13
CA ASN A 180 -3.17 -7.59 -19.38
C ASN A 180 -1.62 -7.65 -19.20
N LEU A 181 -0.90 -6.61 -19.61
CA LEU A 181 0.55 -6.51 -19.48
C LEU A 181 0.91 -5.30 -18.62
N GLU A 182 1.18 -5.55 -17.35
CA GLU A 182 1.49 -4.52 -16.35
C GLU A 182 2.88 -3.90 -16.56
N SER A 183 3.93 -4.70 -16.33
CA SER A 183 5.33 -4.26 -16.34
C SER A 183 5.90 -4.13 -17.76
N GLN A 184 6.77 -3.14 -17.96
CA GLN A 184 7.55 -3.01 -19.20
C GLN A 184 8.74 -3.99 -19.26
N GLY A 185 9.19 -4.51 -18.12
CA GLY A 185 10.36 -5.38 -18.00
C GLY A 185 11.66 -4.79 -18.57
N LYS A 186 12.71 -5.61 -18.61
CA LYS A 186 14.04 -5.20 -19.16
C LYS A 186 13.99 -4.74 -20.62
N GLU A 187 13.01 -5.21 -21.39
CA GLU A 187 12.86 -4.91 -22.81
C GLU A 187 12.14 -3.58 -23.07
N ARG A 188 11.62 -2.93 -22.01
CA ARG A 188 10.80 -1.72 -22.10
C ARG A 188 9.65 -1.87 -23.11
N LEU A 189 8.84 -2.90 -22.89
CA LEU A 189 7.71 -3.25 -23.75
C LEU A 189 6.79 -2.03 -23.91
N GLU A 190 6.82 -1.41 -25.09
CA GLU A 190 6.15 -0.11 -25.32
C GLU A 190 4.63 -0.16 -25.13
N HIS A 191 4.07 -1.35 -25.22
CA HIS A 191 2.66 -1.66 -25.11
C HIS A 191 2.25 -2.11 -23.69
N SER A 192 3.11 -1.99 -22.68
CA SER A 192 2.75 -2.25 -21.28
C SER A 192 2.09 -1.03 -20.61
N ILE A 193 1.35 -1.28 -19.54
CA ILE A 193 0.69 -0.24 -18.74
C ILE A 193 1.74 0.67 -18.09
N GLN A 194 2.79 0.09 -17.51
CA GLN A 194 3.85 0.85 -16.86
C GLN A 194 4.58 1.77 -17.86
N HIS A 195 4.89 1.30 -19.07
CA HIS A 195 5.52 2.13 -20.11
C HIS A 195 4.60 3.30 -20.50
N ARG A 196 3.30 3.03 -20.70
CA ARG A 196 2.28 4.05 -20.97
C ARG A 196 2.18 5.08 -19.84
N ALA A 197 2.28 4.66 -18.59
CA ALA A 197 2.26 5.51 -17.41
C ALA A 197 3.51 6.40 -17.32
N ILE A 198 4.70 5.84 -17.56
CA ILE A 198 5.96 6.59 -17.63
C ILE A 198 5.89 7.65 -18.73
N ALA A 199 5.30 7.31 -19.89
CA ALA A 199 5.11 8.27 -20.97
C ALA A 199 4.18 9.44 -20.59
N GLU A 200 3.12 9.20 -19.80
CA GLU A 200 2.29 10.28 -19.26
C GLU A 200 3.07 11.17 -18.28
N LEU A 201 3.85 10.59 -17.36
CA LEU A 201 4.70 11.37 -16.46
C LEU A 201 5.66 12.28 -17.23
N LYS A 202 6.30 11.76 -18.29
CA LYS A 202 7.24 12.50 -19.14
C LYS A 202 6.57 13.62 -19.95
N ARG A 203 5.24 13.57 -20.16
CA ARG A 203 4.46 14.60 -20.89
C ARG A 203 4.00 15.75 -20.00
N GLU A 204 4.14 15.64 -18.69
CA GLU A 204 3.75 16.72 -17.78
C GLU A 204 4.51 18.02 -18.09
N PRO A 205 3.86 19.19 -17.98
CA PRO A 205 4.51 20.47 -18.28
C PRO A 205 5.75 20.75 -17.42
N ALA A 206 5.72 20.30 -16.17
CA ALA A 206 6.83 20.40 -15.25
C ALA A 206 7.65 19.11 -15.30
N ALA A 207 8.82 19.18 -15.95
CA ALA A 207 9.73 18.06 -16.12
C ALA A 207 10.14 17.43 -14.78
N TRP A 208 10.31 16.11 -14.79
CA TRP A 208 10.84 15.35 -13.67
C TRP A 208 12.37 15.38 -13.67
N ASP A 209 12.98 15.50 -12.50
CA ASP A 209 14.43 15.37 -12.36
C ASP A 209 14.85 13.90 -12.44
N VAL A 210 14.06 13.01 -11.85
CA VAL A 210 14.24 11.56 -11.86
C VAL A 210 12.89 10.88 -12.09
N VAL A 211 12.86 9.88 -12.97
CA VAL A 211 11.80 8.87 -13.05
C VAL A 211 12.50 7.52 -13.00
N LEU A 212 12.17 6.72 -12.00
CA LEU A 212 12.78 5.42 -11.74
C LEU A 212 11.73 4.32 -11.87
N ASP A 213 12.06 3.30 -12.65
CA ASP A 213 11.38 2.02 -12.68
C ASP A 213 11.84 1.18 -11.46
N ASP A 214 10.99 1.12 -10.43
CA ASP A 214 11.24 0.39 -9.18
C ASP A 214 10.48 -0.96 -9.12
N ASP A 215 9.83 -1.35 -10.23
CA ASP A 215 9.05 -2.57 -10.36
C ASP A 215 9.84 -3.83 -9.99
N GLY A 216 9.22 -4.65 -9.14
CA GLY A 216 9.65 -5.98 -8.72
C GLY A 216 9.46 -6.23 -7.22
N THR A 217 9.59 -7.47 -6.77
CA THR A 217 9.32 -7.91 -5.39
C THR A 217 9.86 -6.94 -4.33
N GLY A 218 8.99 -6.50 -3.42
CA GLY A 218 9.35 -5.60 -2.32
C GLY A 218 9.55 -4.13 -2.71
N GLU A 219 8.98 -3.70 -3.84
CA GLU A 219 9.03 -2.33 -4.32
C GLU A 219 8.48 -1.28 -3.35
N ILE A 220 8.90 -0.05 -3.62
CA ILE A 220 8.31 1.15 -3.06
C ILE A 220 7.00 1.48 -3.80
N ALA A 221 7.06 1.43 -5.13
CA ALA A 221 5.97 1.51 -6.10
C ALA A 221 6.51 1.03 -7.45
N ASP A 222 5.66 0.74 -8.44
CA ASP A 222 6.13 0.36 -9.78
C ASP A 222 7.02 1.43 -10.41
N VAL A 223 6.65 2.71 -10.22
CA VAL A 223 7.41 3.86 -10.70
C VAL A 223 7.48 4.95 -9.63
N VAL A 224 8.68 5.48 -9.42
CA VAL A 224 8.94 6.59 -8.50
C VAL A 224 9.46 7.79 -9.29
N ALA A 225 8.70 8.88 -9.30
CA ALA A 225 9.09 10.13 -9.93
C ALA A 225 9.41 11.21 -8.88
N MET A 226 10.49 11.96 -9.10
CA MET A 226 10.96 12.98 -8.17
C MET A 226 11.37 14.24 -8.90
N ARG A 227 11.00 15.39 -8.34
CA ARG A 227 11.52 16.69 -8.75
C ARG A 227 11.65 17.63 -7.56
N ILE A 228 12.56 18.58 -7.68
CA ILE A 228 12.65 19.72 -6.76
C ILE A 228 12.06 20.94 -7.47
N ASP A 229 11.00 21.49 -6.90
CA ASP A 229 10.39 22.74 -7.37
C ASP A 229 10.43 23.83 -6.27
N ASP A 230 9.78 24.96 -6.54
CA ASP A 230 9.68 26.10 -5.64
C ASP A 230 9.05 25.77 -4.27
N LYS A 231 8.29 24.67 -4.18
CA LYS A 231 7.63 24.21 -2.95
C LYS A 231 8.42 23.11 -2.24
N GLY A 232 9.57 22.70 -2.75
CA GLY A 232 10.45 21.68 -2.16
C GLY A 232 10.52 20.39 -2.98
N LEU A 233 10.74 19.27 -2.29
CA LEU A 233 10.84 17.96 -2.93
C LEU A 233 9.43 17.40 -3.16
N LEU A 234 9.06 17.15 -4.42
CA LEU A 234 7.92 16.33 -4.78
C LEU A 234 8.37 14.91 -5.09
N VAL A 235 7.79 13.93 -4.39
CA VAL A 235 7.91 12.50 -4.70
C VAL A 235 6.54 11.98 -5.10
N ARG A 236 6.47 11.31 -6.24
CA ARG A 236 5.25 10.69 -6.74
C ARG A 236 5.44 9.19 -6.86
N PHE A 237 4.52 8.45 -6.27
CA PHE A 237 4.45 7.00 -6.32
C PHE A 237 3.36 6.59 -7.29
N VAL A 238 3.69 5.75 -8.26
CA VAL A 238 2.75 5.25 -9.26
C VAL A 238 2.64 3.75 -9.08
N HIS A 239 1.42 3.30 -8.79
CA HIS A 239 1.06 1.89 -8.63
C HIS A 239 0.26 1.45 -9.86
N CYS A 240 0.83 0.55 -10.66
CA CYS A 240 0.23 0.02 -11.86
C CYS A 240 -0.45 -1.30 -11.55
N LYS A 241 -1.64 -1.50 -12.11
CA LYS A 241 -2.28 -2.80 -12.05
C LYS A 241 -2.88 -3.18 -13.38
N TYR A 242 -2.60 -4.39 -13.86
CA TYR A 242 -3.26 -4.91 -15.06
C TYR A 242 -4.76 -5.10 -14.85
N ALA A 243 -5.49 -5.12 -15.95
CA ALA A 243 -6.89 -5.52 -16.00
C ALA A 243 -6.96 -7.03 -16.27
N HIS A 244 -7.67 -7.77 -15.43
CA HIS A 244 -8.01 -9.15 -15.79
C HIS A 244 -9.04 -9.13 -16.94
N GLY A 245 -8.78 -9.86 -18.03
CA GLY A 245 -9.69 -9.99 -19.19
C GLY A 245 -9.65 -8.84 -20.21
N ASP A 246 -10.31 -9.02 -21.36
CA ASP A 246 -10.12 -8.17 -22.54
C ASP A 246 -10.86 -6.82 -22.52
N ALA A 247 -11.81 -6.60 -21.60
CA ALA A 247 -12.66 -5.42 -21.57
C ALA A 247 -12.64 -4.70 -20.20
N PRO A 248 -12.47 -3.36 -20.16
CA PRO A 248 -12.63 -2.56 -18.93
C PRO A 248 -14.01 -2.76 -18.30
N GLY A 249 -14.07 -2.90 -16.97
CA GLY A 249 -15.28 -3.25 -16.24
C GLY A 249 -15.25 -2.95 -14.74
N ALA A 250 -16.31 -3.37 -14.06
CA ALA A 250 -16.61 -3.05 -12.66
C ALA A 250 -15.91 -3.97 -11.64
N ARG A 251 -14.71 -4.48 -11.94
CA ARG A 251 -14.05 -5.46 -11.07
C ARG A 251 -13.37 -4.75 -9.91
N VAL A 252 -13.65 -5.22 -8.70
CA VAL A 252 -13.20 -4.58 -7.46
C VAL A 252 -11.90 -5.21 -6.95
N ALA A 253 -11.64 -6.49 -7.24
CA ALA A 253 -10.44 -7.21 -6.80
C ALA A 253 -9.13 -6.51 -7.22
N ASP A 254 -8.99 -6.15 -8.50
CA ASP A 254 -7.82 -5.43 -9.01
C ASP A 254 -7.64 -4.05 -8.34
N LEU A 255 -8.75 -3.42 -7.91
CA LEU A 255 -8.72 -2.15 -7.19
C LEU A 255 -8.31 -2.32 -5.73
N TYR A 256 -8.72 -3.41 -5.06
CA TYR A 256 -8.31 -3.66 -3.67
C TYR A 256 -6.80 -3.83 -3.54
N GLU A 257 -6.18 -4.59 -4.44
CA GLU A 257 -4.74 -4.81 -4.42
C GLU A 257 -3.96 -3.49 -4.62
N VAL A 258 -4.28 -2.74 -5.69
CA VAL A 258 -3.58 -1.48 -6.00
C VAL A 258 -3.86 -0.39 -4.97
N CYS A 259 -5.07 -0.37 -4.38
CA CYS A 259 -5.37 0.50 -3.24
C CYS A 259 -4.53 0.14 -2.02
N GLY A 260 -4.38 -1.16 -1.71
CA GLY A 260 -3.51 -1.64 -0.63
C GLY A 260 -2.05 -1.22 -0.83
N GLN A 261 -1.48 -1.45 -2.02
CA GLN A 261 -0.12 -1.00 -2.38
C GLN A 261 0.04 0.52 -2.22
N THR A 262 -0.96 1.27 -2.66
CA THR A 262 -1.00 2.73 -2.53
C THR A 262 -1.01 3.17 -1.07
N GLN A 263 -1.82 2.53 -0.22
CA GLN A 263 -1.88 2.83 1.21
C GLN A 263 -0.55 2.47 1.91
N LYS A 264 0.10 1.35 1.56
CA LYS A 264 1.42 0.96 2.09
C LYS A 264 2.48 2.03 1.86
N SER A 265 2.40 2.80 0.78
CA SER A 265 3.35 3.87 0.45
C SER A 265 3.41 5.00 1.48
N VAL A 266 2.39 5.13 2.35
CA VAL A 266 2.38 6.03 3.51
C VAL A 266 3.61 5.88 4.40
N ARG A 267 4.16 4.66 4.51
CA ARG A 267 5.35 4.37 5.33
C ARG A 267 6.53 5.26 4.97
N TRP A 268 6.72 5.55 3.68
CA TRP A 268 7.84 6.36 3.17
C TRP A 268 7.70 7.83 3.51
N ARG A 269 6.49 8.29 3.87
CA ARG A 269 6.30 9.61 4.50
C ARG A 269 6.69 9.56 5.96
N ARG A 270 6.23 8.56 6.70
CA ARG A 270 6.42 8.53 8.16
C ARG A 270 7.86 8.24 8.56
N SER A 271 8.60 7.52 7.70
CA SER A 271 10.02 7.26 7.91
C SER A 271 10.88 8.51 7.74
N GLU A 272 12.08 8.43 8.30
CA GLU A 272 13.17 9.30 7.91
C GLU A 272 13.40 9.22 6.39
N LEU A 273 13.93 10.29 5.82
CA LEU A 273 14.14 10.41 4.39
C LEU A 273 15.35 9.58 3.90
N ALA A 274 16.33 9.36 4.78
CA ALA A 274 17.53 8.60 4.46
C ALA A 274 17.24 7.11 4.14
N PRO A 275 16.42 6.37 4.92
CA PRO A 275 15.98 5.02 4.56
C PRO A 275 15.28 4.93 3.20
N PHE A 276 14.46 5.92 2.84
CA PHE A 276 13.79 5.97 1.54
C PHE A 276 14.81 6.02 0.39
N PHE A 277 15.73 6.99 0.40
CA PHE A 277 16.75 7.09 -0.66
C PHE A 277 17.72 5.91 -0.67
N THR A 278 18.07 5.36 0.50
CA THR A 278 18.94 4.18 0.61
C THR A 278 18.28 2.98 -0.04
N THR A 279 17.02 2.71 0.29
CA THR A 279 16.26 1.60 -0.31
C THR A 279 16.15 1.76 -1.82
N LEU A 280 15.80 2.96 -2.29
CA LEU A 280 15.64 3.23 -3.72
C LEU A 280 16.96 3.07 -4.50
N LEU A 281 18.08 3.54 -3.94
CA LEU A 281 19.42 3.36 -4.52
C LEU A 281 19.84 1.88 -4.58
N ASP A 282 19.60 1.14 -3.50
CA ASP A 282 19.94 -0.28 -3.43
C ASP A 282 19.10 -1.11 -4.40
N ARG A 283 17.81 -0.80 -4.53
CA ARG A 283 16.92 -1.44 -5.52
C ARG A 283 17.34 -1.12 -6.95
N ALA A 284 17.61 0.15 -7.25
CA ALA A 284 18.09 0.56 -8.57
C ALA A 284 19.38 -0.19 -8.98
N ARG A 285 20.34 -0.30 -8.05
CA ARG A 285 21.60 -1.03 -8.27
C ARG A 285 21.36 -2.52 -8.47
N LYS A 286 20.51 -3.15 -7.64
CA LYS A 286 20.17 -4.57 -7.76
C LYS A 286 19.48 -4.87 -9.09
N LYS A 287 18.52 -4.04 -9.51
CA LYS A 287 17.83 -4.17 -10.81
C LYS A 287 18.82 -4.04 -11.97
N GLN A 288 19.66 -3.01 -11.96
CA GLN A 288 20.71 -2.85 -12.98
C GLN A 288 21.68 -4.04 -13.05
N THR A 289 22.07 -4.59 -11.90
CA THR A 289 22.96 -5.75 -11.83
C THR A 289 22.29 -7.02 -12.37
N ARG A 290 21.00 -7.22 -12.06
CA ARG A 290 20.22 -8.39 -12.46
C ARG A 290 19.87 -8.38 -13.96
N GLU A 291 19.48 -7.21 -14.48
CA GLU A 291 18.90 -7.10 -15.83
C GLU A 291 19.86 -6.52 -16.86
N GLY A 292 20.95 -5.86 -16.43
CA GLY A 292 21.89 -5.18 -17.32
C GLY A 292 21.37 -3.88 -17.93
N VAL A 293 20.19 -3.43 -17.52
CA VAL A 293 19.51 -2.22 -18.03
C VAL A 293 19.38 -1.19 -16.91
N SER A 294 19.49 0.09 -17.26
CA SER A 294 19.29 1.18 -16.30
C SER A 294 17.82 1.28 -15.89
N PRO A 295 17.51 1.30 -14.58
CA PRO A 295 16.16 1.54 -14.08
C PRO A 295 15.74 3.02 -14.19
N PHE A 296 16.66 3.92 -14.58
CA PHE A 296 16.34 5.33 -14.76
C PHE A 296 15.71 5.57 -16.13
N GLU A 297 14.47 6.05 -16.11
CA GLU A 297 13.68 6.48 -17.26
C GLU A 297 13.88 7.97 -17.58
N VAL A 298 14.17 8.76 -16.54
CA VAL A 298 14.62 10.15 -16.60
C VAL A 298 15.69 10.35 -15.52
N GLY A 299 16.71 11.15 -15.84
CA GLY A 299 17.83 11.39 -14.94
C GLY A 299 18.77 10.20 -14.81
N ASP A 300 19.55 10.18 -13.74
CA ASP A 300 20.52 9.13 -13.45
C ASP A 300 20.77 9.03 -11.93
N VAL A 301 21.65 8.09 -11.54
CA VAL A 301 22.02 7.89 -10.14
C VAL A 301 22.67 9.13 -9.51
N LYS A 302 23.38 9.96 -10.29
CA LYS A 302 24.00 11.19 -9.79
C LYS A 302 22.92 12.21 -9.44
N LYS A 303 21.91 12.37 -10.31
CA LYS A 303 20.75 13.22 -10.05
C LYS A 303 19.99 12.76 -8.81
N LEU A 304 19.85 11.45 -8.61
CA LEU A 304 19.23 10.91 -7.40
C LEU A 304 20.01 11.26 -6.12
N TYR A 305 21.34 11.20 -6.16
CA TYR A 305 22.19 11.68 -5.06
C TYR A 305 22.04 13.18 -4.80
N GLU A 306 22.03 13.99 -5.87
CA GLU A 306 21.81 15.45 -5.73
C GLU A 306 20.47 15.77 -5.09
N ILE A 307 19.40 15.05 -5.47
CA ILE A 307 18.08 15.21 -4.85
C ILE A 307 18.15 14.81 -3.38
N ARG A 308 18.73 13.65 -3.04
CA ARG A 308 18.89 13.19 -1.65
C ARG A 308 19.55 14.25 -0.78
N ASP A 309 20.67 14.80 -1.24
CA ASP A 309 21.48 15.72 -0.46
C ASP A 309 20.74 17.06 -0.23
N LYS A 310 19.97 17.52 -1.22
CA LYS A 310 19.12 18.73 -1.08
C LYS A 310 17.88 18.48 -0.24
N ALA A 311 17.30 17.28 -0.32
CA ALA A 311 15.98 16.99 0.24
C ALA A 311 15.92 17.07 1.77
N VAL A 312 17.07 16.94 2.45
CA VAL A 312 17.18 17.13 3.91
C VAL A 312 16.70 18.51 4.37
N LEU A 313 16.83 19.53 3.52
CA LEU A 313 16.49 20.92 3.82
C LEU A 313 15.16 21.37 3.20
N LEU A 314 14.46 20.49 2.47
CA LEU A 314 13.27 20.86 1.70
C LEU A 314 11.99 20.30 2.31
N PRO A 315 10.88 21.05 2.26
CA PRO A 315 9.57 20.48 2.52
C PRO A 315 9.33 19.34 1.54
N ARG A 316 8.99 18.17 2.08
CA ARG A 316 8.60 17.02 1.26
C ARG A 316 7.12 17.11 0.93
N ARG A 317 6.75 16.79 -0.29
CA ARG A 317 5.38 16.56 -0.76
C ARG A 317 5.33 15.19 -1.40
N MET A 318 4.23 14.48 -1.16
CA MET A 318 4.00 13.17 -1.73
C MET A 318 2.69 13.20 -2.51
N GLU A 319 2.67 12.50 -3.63
CA GLU A 319 1.49 12.31 -4.47
C GLU A 319 1.39 10.82 -4.81
N MET A 320 0.18 10.28 -4.77
CA MET A 320 -0.09 8.88 -5.09
C MET A 320 -0.86 8.80 -6.40
N ILE A 321 -0.44 7.93 -7.31
CA ILE A 321 -1.16 7.62 -8.54
C ILE A 321 -1.49 6.13 -8.57
N ILE A 322 -2.78 5.82 -8.73
CA ILE A 322 -3.24 4.49 -9.12
C ILE A 322 -3.42 4.49 -10.64
N VAL A 323 -2.85 3.50 -11.31
CA VAL A 323 -3.00 3.28 -12.75
C VAL A 323 -3.70 1.95 -12.96
N GLN A 324 -4.99 2.01 -13.26
CA GLN A 324 -5.83 0.83 -13.44
C GLN A 324 -6.73 1.01 -14.68
N PRO A 325 -6.26 0.61 -15.89
CA PRO A 325 -7.03 0.75 -17.12
C PRO A 325 -8.27 -0.16 -17.18
N GLY A 326 -8.36 -1.18 -16.32
CA GLY A 326 -9.56 -2.00 -16.15
C GLY A 326 -10.73 -1.24 -15.54
N LEU A 327 -10.47 -0.18 -14.77
CA LEU A 327 -11.51 0.75 -14.30
C LEU A 327 -11.94 1.65 -15.47
N SER A 328 -13.24 1.85 -15.64
CA SER A 328 -13.78 2.82 -16.61
C SER A 328 -14.41 4.00 -15.87
N ALA A 329 -14.04 5.23 -16.23
CA ALA A 329 -14.57 6.44 -15.62
C ALA A 329 -16.10 6.54 -15.83
N SER A 330 -16.59 6.17 -17.01
CA SER A 330 -18.03 6.16 -17.32
C SER A 330 -18.80 4.99 -16.66
N LYS A 331 -18.15 3.88 -16.32
CA LYS A 331 -18.82 2.68 -15.77
C LYS A 331 -18.44 2.31 -14.33
N ALA A 332 -17.62 3.12 -13.65
CA ALA A 332 -17.21 2.89 -12.27
C ALA A 332 -18.44 2.64 -11.38
N THR A 333 -18.45 1.57 -10.60
CA THR A 333 -19.55 1.31 -9.66
C THR A 333 -19.37 2.08 -8.37
N THR A 334 -20.44 2.24 -7.60
CA THR A 334 -20.37 2.86 -6.27
C THR A 334 -19.33 2.17 -5.39
N GLN A 335 -19.30 0.83 -5.37
CA GLN A 335 -18.31 0.07 -4.61
C GLN A 335 -16.85 0.39 -4.99
N GLN A 336 -16.55 0.56 -6.29
CA GLN A 336 -15.21 0.95 -6.75
C GLN A 336 -14.87 2.38 -6.31
N LEU A 337 -15.84 3.29 -6.38
CA LEU A 337 -15.67 4.68 -5.96
C LEU A 337 -15.54 4.80 -4.43
N ASP A 338 -16.26 3.98 -3.66
CA ASP A 338 -16.16 3.96 -2.20
C ASP A 338 -14.76 3.51 -1.75
N LEU A 339 -14.22 2.46 -2.37
CA LEU A 339 -12.86 1.99 -2.10
C LEU A 339 -11.79 3.05 -2.42
N LEU A 340 -11.93 3.75 -3.56
CA LEU A 340 -11.04 4.85 -3.91
C LEU A 340 -11.17 6.03 -2.93
N ALA A 341 -12.38 6.34 -2.45
CA ALA A 341 -12.60 7.37 -1.43
C ALA A 341 -11.99 7.00 -0.09
N SER A 342 -12.14 5.74 0.32
CA SER A 342 -11.50 5.21 1.53
C SER A 342 -9.98 5.34 1.46
N THR A 343 -9.39 5.00 0.31
CA THR A 343 -7.95 5.17 0.06
C THR A 343 -7.52 6.65 0.05
N GLN A 344 -8.26 7.51 -0.66
CA GLN A 344 -7.98 8.94 -0.71
C GLN A 344 -8.01 9.58 0.68
N GLU A 345 -9.02 9.27 1.48
CA GLU A 345 -9.17 9.82 2.82
C GLU A 345 -8.07 9.32 3.76
N TYR A 346 -7.69 8.04 3.67
CA TYR A 346 -6.56 7.50 4.43
C TYR A 346 -5.26 8.25 4.11
N LEU A 347 -4.95 8.48 2.82
CA LEU A 347 -3.76 9.23 2.39
C LEU A 347 -3.79 10.70 2.85
N LYS A 348 -4.96 11.34 2.74
CA LYS A 348 -5.17 12.73 3.11
C LYS A 348 -5.02 12.95 4.62
N THR A 349 -5.66 12.11 5.42
CA THR A 349 -5.58 12.18 6.89
C THR A 349 -4.21 11.80 7.42
N THR A 350 -3.57 10.80 6.80
CA THR A 350 -2.32 10.24 7.34
C THR A 350 -1.07 10.99 6.91
N ILE A 351 -1.00 11.41 5.64
CA ILE A 351 0.21 12.03 5.05
C ILE A 351 -0.05 13.31 4.28
N LYS A 352 -1.32 13.77 4.21
CA LYS A 352 -1.75 14.93 3.41
C LYS A 352 -1.36 14.81 1.93
N ALA A 353 -1.33 13.59 1.40
CA ALA A 353 -1.03 13.34 0.00
C ALA A 353 -2.34 13.25 -0.80
N PRO A 354 -2.42 13.86 -2.00
CA PRO A 354 -3.52 13.64 -2.91
C PRO A 354 -3.40 12.26 -3.57
N LEU A 355 -4.55 11.71 -3.96
CA LEU A 355 -4.69 10.53 -4.81
C LEU A 355 -5.17 10.96 -6.20
N VAL A 356 -4.47 10.50 -7.23
CA VAL A 356 -4.88 10.61 -8.64
C VAL A 356 -5.11 9.20 -9.16
N VAL A 357 -6.17 9.01 -9.95
CA VAL A 357 -6.52 7.70 -10.52
C VAL A 357 -6.56 7.82 -12.04
N TRP A 358 -5.68 7.08 -12.71
CA TRP A 358 -5.63 6.96 -14.16
C TRP A 358 -6.38 5.70 -14.57
N CYS A 359 -7.41 5.87 -15.39
CA CYS A 359 -8.32 4.79 -15.77
C CYS A 359 -8.70 4.88 -17.25
N SER A 360 -9.49 3.92 -17.72
CA SER A 360 -10.13 4.02 -19.04
C SER A 360 -11.27 5.07 -19.03
N PRO A 361 -11.63 5.62 -20.19
CA PRO A 361 -12.77 6.53 -20.33
C PRO A 361 -14.13 5.94 -19.87
#